data_AF-A0A6U6N6L8-F1
#
_entry.id   AF-A0A6U6N6L8-F1
#
_cell.length_a   1.000
_cell.length_b   1.000
_cell.length_c   1.000
_cell.angle_alpha   90.00
_cell.angle_beta   90.00
_cell.angle_gamma   90.00
#
_symmetry.space_group_name_H-M   'P 1'
#
loop_
_entity.id
_entity.type
_entity.pdbx_description
1 polymer ?
#
loop_
_entity_poly.entity_id
_entity_poly.type
_entity_poly.pdbx_seq_one_letter_code
_entity_poly.pdbx_strand_id
1 'polypeptide(L)'
;NHPDVSIYSVAVDHTLRPDGYIVPGLGDAGDRQFGTPAGNPLSKGVYGSVFSEDGTMRRMSSPKASPQASPVTGLMSPGFNTDKPITLVLGDHADYTDEGTIPEVETAEESVTSLTTHDGAYGPQPILMHWGASKPELRGPVLATSRHPTQRNAIGAHSGGYSIYRGLARVNRNIEDSHMPRLGMTTPVARIGPFPGWKDPNRIVSMDPYGHVISEGFRPWLEKGFDIRPTIAVTKAHIELPECREALKAGRLTADGAVLTGDGQSFVTKAAIEPVWYLPGIAQRFKVSETELRQSIFKETNSMYPELLTRMDLKLFLPPIGGMTVYIWGDPEKIPDESVELTCRVHDECNGSDVFGSDICTCRP
;
A
#
# COMPACT_ATOMS: atom_id res chain seq x y z
N ASN A 1 6.72 -2.17 -41.10
CA ASN A 1 7.06 -0.86 -41.69
C ASN A 1 5.78 -0.16 -42.13
N HIS A 2 5.31 0.79 -41.34
CA HIS A 2 4.13 1.62 -41.61
C HIS A 2 4.60 3.06 -41.84
N PRO A 3 5.08 3.39 -43.07
CA PRO A 3 5.64 4.71 -43.37
C PRO A 3 4.60 5.83 -43.37
N ASP A 4 3.32 5.46 -43.32
CA ASP A 4 2.15 6.33 -43.22
C ASP A 4 1.87 6.83 -41.79
N VAL A 5 2.53 6.26 -40.78
CA VAL A 5 2.36 6.64 -39.37
C VAL A 5 3.51 7.55 -38.95
N SER A 6 3.23 8.84 -38.78
CA SER A 6 4.16 9.78 -38.18
C SER A 6 4.32 9.47 -36.68
N ILE A 7 5.47 8.93 -36.30
CA ILE A 7 5.84 8.70 -34.89
C ILE A 7 6.58 9.92 -34.38
N TYR A 8 6.07 10.53 -33.32
CA TYR A 8 6.71 11.64 -32.63
C TYR A 8 7.22 11.14 -31.27
N SER A 9 8.53 11.20 -31.04
CA SER A 9 9.13 10.96 -29.72
C SER A 9 9.55 12.29 -29.10
N VAL A 10 9.31 12.47 -27.80
CA VAL A 10 9.65 13.69 -27.06
C VAL A 10 11.18 13.85 -26.91
N ALA A 11 11.91 12.72 -26.89
CA ALA A 11 13.37 12.66 -26.99
C ALA A 11 13.78 11.23 -27.41
N VAL A 12 14.96 11.07 -28.02
CA VAL A 12 15.59 9.78 -28.29
C VAL A 12 16.88 9.74 -27.47
N ASP A 13 16.99 8.77 -26.56
CA ASP A 13 18.22 8.58 -25.80
C ASP A 13 19.40 8.25 -26.72
N HIS A 14 20.57 8.80 -26.41
CA HIS A 14 21.76 8.72 -27.26
C HIS A 14 22.46 7.36 -27.21
N THR A 15 22.57 6.73 -26.04
CA THR A 15 23.34 5.48 -25.86
C THR A 15 23.01 4.77 -24.55
N LEU A 16 23.10 3.44 -24.57
CA LEU A 16 23.16 2.58 -23.39
C LEU A 16 24.62 2.38 -22.97
N ARG A 17 24.96 2.69 -21.72
CA ARG A 17 26.30 2.50 -21.17
C ARG A 17 26.59 1.01 -20.90
N PRO A 18 27.87 0.60 -20.82
CA PRO A 18 28.26 -0.80 -20.58
C PRO A 18 27.77 -1.41 -19.26
N ASP A 19 27.35 -0.57 -18.30
CA ASP A 19 26.76 -0.94 -17.01
C ASP A 19 25.22 -0.96 -17.02
N GLY A 20 24.60 -0.77 -18.20
CA GLY A 20 23.16 -0.89 -18.40
C GLY A 20 22.35 0.41 -18.30
N TYR A 21 23.01 1.58 -18.19
CA TYR A 21 22.33 2.86 -17.99
C TYR A 21 22.10 3.64 -19.29
N ILE A 22 20.92 4.24 -19.45
CA ILE A 22 20.53 5.04 -20.62
C ILE A 22 21.02 6.49 -20.48
N VAL A 23 21.55 7.10 -21.54
CA VAL A 23 22.03 8.51 -21.57
C VAL A 23 21.26 9.28 -22.66
N PRO A 24 20.65 10.45 -22.38
CA PRO A 24 20.76 11.26 -21.18
C PRO A 24 19.66 10.96 -20.14
N GLY A 25 19.68 9.76 -19.55
CA GLY A 25 19.57 9.57 -18.11
C GLY A 25 18.26 9.93 -17.42
N LEU A 26 17.14 9.97 -18.13
CA LEU A 26 15.83 10.21 -17.52
C LEU A 26 15.25 8.93 -16.90
N GLY A 27 15.43 7.77 -17.54
CA GLY A 27 14.96 6.45 -17.05
C GLY A 27 15.73 5.87 -15.85
N ASP A 28 16.38 6.72 -15.07
CA ASP A 28 17.21 6.36 -13.90
C ASP A 28 16.98 7.34 -12.72
N ALA A 29 15.85 8.07 -12.74
CA ALA A 29 15.56 9.06 -11.72
C ALA A 29 15.33 8.42 -10.34
N GLY A 30 14.74 7.22 -10.31
CA GLY A 30 14.54 6.43 -9.08
C GLY A 30 15.84 6.07 -8.35
N ASP A 31 16.83 5.49 -9.03
CA ASP A 31 18.10 5.08 -8.39
C ASP A 31 18.91 6.28 -7.88
N ARG A 32 18.81 7.43 -8.55
CA ARG A 32 19.39 8.69 -8.09
C ARG A 32 18.69 9.25 -6.86
N GLN A 33 17.37 9.08 -6.76
CA GLN A 33 16.56 9.57 -5.64
C GLN A 33 16.81 8.77 -4.36
N PHE A 34 16.98 7.45 -4.47
CA PHE A 34 17.19 6.57 -3.31
C PHE A 34 18.67 6.24 -3.03
N GLY A 35 19.58 6.60 -3.95
CA GLY A 35 21.01 6.36 -3.83
C GLY A 35 21.38 4.91 -4.14
N THR A 36 22.25 4.70 -5.14
CA THR A 36 22.78 3.37 -5.47
C THR A 36 23.56 2.80 -4.27
N PRO A 37 23.36 1.54 -3.86
CA PRO A 37 24.10 0.94 -2.76
C PRO A 37 25.61 1.11 -2.93
N ALA A 38 26.24 1.79 -1.96
CA ALA A 38 27.68 2.03 -1.93
C ALA A 38 28.44 0.72 -1.68
N GLY A 39 28.59 -0.08 -2.73
CA GLY A 39 29.28 -1.37 -2.69
C GLY A 39 29.55 -1.99 -4.06
N ASN A 40 28.93 -1.48 -5.13
CA ASN A 40 29.25 -1.93 -6.48
C ASN A 40 30.51 -1.20 -7.00
N PRO A 41 31.61 -1.90 -7.33
CA PRO A 41 32.86 -1.28 -7.80
C PRO A 41 32.71 -0.46 -9.10
N LEU A 42 31.57 -0.56 -9.80
CA LEU A 42 31.25 0.24 -10.99
C LEU A 42 30.74 1.67 -10.69
N SER A 43 30.38 2.01 -9.44
CA SER A 43 29.81 3.33 -9.10
C SER A 43 30.84 4.41 -8.72
N LYS A 44 32.13 4.10 -8.76
CA LYS A 44 33.18 5.09 -8.46
C LYS A 44 33.36 6.07 -9.60
N GLY A 45 32.80 7.27 -9.45
CA GLY A 45 33.28 8.48 -10.14
C GLY A 45 32.24 9.35 -10.83
N VAL A 46 30.94 9.22 -10.56
CA VAL A 46 29.92 9.81 -11.45
C VAL A 46 29.33 11.14 -10.99
N TYR A 47 29.54 11.61 -9.75
CA TYR A 47 29.14 12.98 -9.36
C TYR A 47 30.18 13.62 -8.45
N GLY A 48 30.65 14.82 -8.80
CA GLY A 48 31.52 15.62 -7.94
C GLY A 48 30.77 15.99 -6.66
N SER A 49 31.33 15.61 -5.51
CA SER A 49 30.80 15.95 -4.18
C SER A 49 30.55 17.46 -4.05
N VAL A 50 29.37 17.83 -3.53
CA VAL A 50 29.04 19.23 -3.13
C VAL A 50 29.77 19.67 -1.86
N PHE A 51 30.47 18.72 -1.22
CA PHE A 51 31.31 18.91 -0.04
C PHE A 51 32.80 18.80 -0.41
N SER A 52 33.60 19.68 0.17
CA SER A 52 35.06 19.62 0.13
C SER A 52 35.57 18.45 0.99
N GLU A 53 36.83 18.01 0.77
CA GLU A 53 37.44 16.87 1.48
C GLU A 53 37.57 17.06 3.00
N ASP A 54 37.39 18.26 3.51
CA ASP A 54 37.36 18.61 4.93
C ASP A 54 35.94 18.59 5.55
N GLY A 55 34.92 18.18 4.78
CA GLY A 55 33.53 18.08 5.22
C GLY A 55 32.72 19.37 5.12
N THR A 56 33.28 20.45 4.55
CA THR A 56 32.58 21.73 4.41
C THR A 56 31.80 21.83 3.08
N MET A 57 30.59 22.38 3.12
CA MET A 57 29.74 22.57 1.93
C MET A 57 30.29 23.74 1.08
N ARG A 58 30.45 23.56 -0.24
CA ARG A 58 30.90 24.66 -1.12
C ARG A 58 29.88 25.80 -1.14
N ARG A 59 30.23 26.95 -0.54
CA ARG A 59 29.38 28.15 -0.50
C ARG A 59 29.16 28.72 -1.91
N MET A 60 27.92 28.69 -2.39
CA MET A 60 27.46 29.65 -3.40
C MET A 60 27.21 31.01 -2.72
N SER A 61 27.66 32.09 -3.35
CA SER A 61 27.52 33.46 -2.83
C SER A 61 26.04 33.88 -2.77
N SER A 62 25.51 34.06 -1.56
CA SER A 62 24.16 34.59 -1.33
C SER A 62 24.15 36.13 -1.33
N PRO A 63 23.10 36.80 -1.84
CA PRO A 63 22.87 38.23 -1.59
C PRO A 63 22.44 38.46 -0.13
N LYS A 64 22.83 39.62 0.40
CA LYS A 64 22.76 40.05 1.81
C LYS A 64 21.35 39.97 2.42
N ALA A 65 21.30 39.52 3.68
CA ALA A 65 20.14 39.58 4.57
C ALA A 65 20.01 40.93 5.30
N SER A 66 18.77 41.28 5.70
CA SER A 66 18.44 42.28 6.72
C SER A 66 17.70 41.62 7.90
N PRO A 67 17.83 42.12 9.16
CA PRO A 67 17.37 41.42 10.36
C PRO A 67 16.10 42.02 10.96
N GLN A 68 15.29 41.21 11.64
CA GLN A 68 14.89 41.42 13.05
C GLN A 68 13.97 40.31 13.59
N ALA A 69 14.19 40.01 14.87
CA ALA A 69 13.49 39.04 15.71
C ALA A 69 12.38 39.69 16.54
N SER A 70 11.53 38.87 17.16
CA SER A 70 10.86 39.21 18.43
C SER A 70 10.53 37.93 19.23
N PRO A 71 10.60 37.96 20.58
CA PRO A 71 10.42 36.79 21.44
C PRO A 71 8.96 36.64 21.89
N VAL A 72 8.50 35.41 22.11
CA VAL A 72 7.21 35.12 22.77
C VAL A 72 7.47 34.66 24.21
N THR A 73 6.94 35.44 25.14
CA THR A 73 6.90 35.25 26.59
C THR A 73 5.86 34.22 27.02
N GLY A 74 6.04 33.69 28.25
CA GLY A 74 5.45 32.46 28.76
C GLY A 74 3.93 32.40 28.90
N LEU A 75 3.45 31.16 29.07
CA LEU A 75 2.10 30.86 29.53
C LEU A 75 2.12 29.66 30.49
N MET A 76 1.26 29.81 31.48
CA MET A 76 1.17 29.08 32.74
C MET A 76 0.52 27.70 32.57
N SER A 77 0.94 26.74 33.38
CA SER A 77 0.29 25.43 33.52
C SER A 77 -0.99 25.53 34.37
N PRO A 78 -2.11 24.90 33.99
CA PRO A 78 -3.14 24.50 34.93
C PRO A 78 -2.94 23.02 35.30
N GLY A 79 -2.91 22.75 36.61
CA GLY A 79 -2.76 21.43 37.17
C GLY A 79 -3.96 20.53 36.91
N PHE A 80 -3.69 19.26 36.63
CA PHE A 80 -4.66 18.18 36.73
C PHE A 80 -4.31 17.31 37.93
N ASN A 81 -5.26 17.26 38.85
CA ASN A 81 -5.26 16.44 40.04
C ASN A 81 -5.38 14.97 39.63
N THR A 82 -4.35 14.18 39.88
CA THR A 82 -4.32 12.73 39.67
C THR A 82 -4.99 12.06 40.86
N ASP A 83 -5.90 11.11 40.63
CA ASP A 83 -6.09 9.99 41.58
C ASP A 83 -6.62 8.73 40.88
N LYS A 84 -5.74 8.15 40.06
CA LYS A 84 -5.36 6.72 40.01
C LYS A 84 -4.63 6.45 38.68
N PRO A 85 -3.37 6.00 38.69
CA PRO A 85 -2.73 5.52 37.48
C PRO A 85 -3.41 4.22 37.05
N ILE A 86 -4.23 4.29 36.00
CA ILE A 86 -4.69 3.10 35.30
C ILE A 86 -3.56 2.72 34.36
N THR A 87 -2.72 1.77 34.75
CA THR A 87 -1.83 1.11 33.80
C THR A 87 -2.70 0.22 32.92
N LEU A 88 -3.23 0.78 31.83
CA LEU A 88 -3.80 -0.02 30.76
C LEU A 88 -2.63 -0.63 29.98
N VAL A 89 -2.45 -1.94 30.14
CA VAL A 89 -1.57 -2.71 29.28
C VAL A 89 -2.19 -2.70 27.88
N LEU A 90 -1.60 -1.94 26.96
CA LEU A 90 -1.98 -1.93 25.55
C LEU A 90 -1.65 -3.30 24.94
N GLY A 91 -2.60 -4.23 25.00
CA GLY A 91 -2.41 -5.59 24.52
C GLY A 91 -3.54 -6.58 24.82
N ASP A 92 -4.63 -6.18 25.47
CA ASP A 92 -5.72 -7.11 25.76
C ASP A 92 -6.39 -7.60 24.46
N HIS A 93 -6.46 -8.92 24.34
CA HIS A 93 -7.08 -9.63 23.23
C HIS A 93 -8.61 -9.46 23.31
N ALA A 94 -9.22 -8.78 22.35
CA ALA A 94 -10.67 -8.77 22.19
C ALA A 94 -11.07 -10.03 21.39
N ASP A 95 -11.66 -11.00 22.08
CA ASP A 95 -12.17 -12.21 21.43
C ASP A 95 -13.45 -11.88 20.64
N TYR A 96 -13.31 -11.58 19.35
CA TYR A 96 -14.42 -11.28 18.44
C TYR A 96 -15.23 -12.52 18.00
N THR A 97 -15.34 -13.53 18.86
CA THR A 97 -15.96 -14.83 18.53
C THR A 97 -17.49 -14.80 18.55
N ASP A 98 -18.10 -13.74 19.08
CA ASP A 98 -19.55 -13.63 19.28
C ASP A 98 -20.08 -12.32 18.67
N GLU A 99 -21.25 -12.32 18.03
CA GLU A 99 -21.86 -11.12 17.43
C GLU A 99 -22.05 -9.97 18.45
N GLY A 100 -22.18 -10.32 19.73
CA GLY A 100 -22.23 -9.38 20.86
C GLY A 100 -20.93 -8.64 21.16
N THR A 101 -19.79 -9.07 20.61
CA THR A 101 -18.47 -8.44 20.81
C THR A 101 -18.10 -7.44 19.72
N ILE A 102 -18.81 -7.44 18.59
CA ILE A 102 -18.63 -6.43 17.54
C ILE A 102 -19.21 -5.10 18.03
N PRO A 103 -18.43 -4.01 18.07
CA PRO A 103 -18.92 -2.71 18.51
C PRO A 103 -20.14 -2.22 17.70
N GLU A 104 -20.97 -1.39 18.32
CA GLU A 104 -22.07 -0.72 17.62
C GLU A 104 -21.53 0.40 16.71
N VAL A 105 -22.17 0.60 15.55
CA VAL A 105 -21.78 1.65 14.61
C VAL A 105 -22.24 3.01 15.15
N GLU A 106 -21.31 3.75 15.76
CA GLU A 106 -21.42 5.19 16.00
C GLU A 106 -21.52 6.00 14.69
N THR A 107 -22.67 6.62 14.44
CA THR A 107 -22.80 7.60 13.36
C THR A 107 -22.27 8.95 13.85
N ALA A 108 -21.06 9.34 13.43
CA ALA A 108 -20.61 10.72 13.60
C ALA A 108 -21.50 11.67 12.79
N GLU A 109 -21.88 12.83 13.35
CA GLU A 109 -22.56 13.89 12.58
C GLU A 109 -21.66 14.34 11.42
N GLU A 110 -22.19 14.34 10.19
CA GLU A 110 -21.46 14.61 8.94
C GLU A 110 -20.80 16.00 8.87
N SER A 111 -20.97 16.85 9.88
CA SER A 111 -20.62 18.27 9.86
C SER A 111 -19.22 18.61 10.38
N VAL A 112 -18.49 17.67 11.02
CA VAL A 112 -17.19 17.97 11.65
C VAL A 112 -16.08 17.05 11.16
N THR A 113 -15.23 17.56 10.28
CA THR A 113 -13.92 16.95 9.99
C THR A 113 -12.98 17.20 11.17
N SER A 114 -12.70 16.16 11.95
CA SER A 114 -11.71 16.23 13.03
C SER A 114 -10.30 16.31 12.42
N LEU A 115 -9.65 17.46 12.61
CA LEU A 115 -8.23 17.61 12.28
C LEU A 115 -7.39 17.04 13.42
N THR A 116 -6.48 16.13 13.11
CA THR A 116 -5.59 15.47 14.08
C THR A 116 -4.38 16.35 14.45
N THR A 117 -4.54 17.68 14.43
CA THR A 117 -3.46 18.68 14.51
C THR A 117 -3.10 19.12 15.93
N HIS A 118 -3.68 18.53 16.97
CA HIS A 118 -3.40 18.91 18.37
C HIS A 118 -3.04 17.73 19.25
N ASP A 119 -1.97 17.90 20.02
CA ASP A 119 -1.58 17.01 21.10
C ASP A 119 -2.64 17.08 22.20
N GLY A 120 -3.29 15.94 22.50
CA GLY A 120 -4.13 15.79 23.70
C GLY A 120 -5.64 15.63 23.48
N ALA A 121 -6.16 15.82 22.26
CA ALA A 121 -7.52 15.36 21.92
C ALA A 121 -7.40 13.97 21.26
N TYR A 122 -7.40 12.93 22.09
CA TYR A 122 -7.46 11.56 21.57
C TYR A 122 -8.73 11.44 20.76
N GLY A 123 -8.56 11.27 19.45
CA GLY A 123 -9.65 10.83 18.61
C GLY A 123 -10.27 9.55 19.18
N PRO A 124 -11.47 9.21 18.71
CA PRO A 124 -12.16 7.99 19.09
C PRO A 124 -11.23 6.76 19.10
N GLN A 125 -11.43 5.89 20.11
CA GLN A 125 -10.64 4.68 20.27
C GLN A 125 -10.80 3.81 19.02
N PRO A 126 -9.69 3.37 18.40
CA PRO A 126 -9.77 2.59 17.18
C PRO A 126 -10.30 1.19 17.50
N ILE A 127 -10.93 0.57 16.52
CA ILE A 127 -11.32 -0.84 16.62
C ILE A 127 -10.06 -1.69 16.66
N LEU A 128 -9.80 -2.35 17.78
CA LEU A 128 -8.61 -3.17 17.95
C LEU A 128 -8.62 -4.34 16.97
N MET A 129 -7.47 -4.62 16.36
CA MET A 129 -7.29 -5.68 15.38
C MET A 129 -6.14 -6.60 15.80
N HIS A 130 -6.38 -7.91 15.78
CA HIS A 130 -5.41 -8.93 16.19
C HIS A 130 -4.60 -9.42 15.00
N TRP A 131 -3.61 -8.63 14.56
CA TRP A 131 -2.73 -9.03 13.46
C TRP A 131 -2.10 -10.42 13.69
N GLY A 132 -2.15 -11.28 12.68
CA GLY A 132 -1.69 -12.68 12.79
C GLY A 132 -2.71 -13.65 13.39
N ALA A 133 -3.94 -13.24 13.72
CA ALA A 133 -4.96 -14.17 14.18
C ALA A 133 -5.30 -15.22 13.10
N SER A 134 -5.52 -16.46 13.54
CA SER A 134 -5.68 -17.62 12.65
C SER A 134 -7.00 -17.71 11.90
N LYS A 135 -7.96 -16.85 12.25
CA LYS A 135 -9.27 -16.79 11.63
C LYS A 135 -9.68 -15.33 11.44
N PRO A 136 -10.42 -14.99 10.38
CA PRO A 136 -10.83 -13.61 10.13
C PRO A 136 -11.73 -13.08 11.26
N GLU A 137 -12.62 -13.91 11.81
CA GLU A 137 -13.53 -13.47 12.88
C GLU A 137 -12.76 -12.99 14.11
N LEU A 138 -11.73 -13.75 14.53
CA LEU A 138 -10.84 -13.41 15.65
C LEU A 138 -9.94 -12.20 15.37
N ARG A 139 -9.61 -11.97 14.09
CA ARG A 139 -8.68 -10.91 13.69
C ARG A 139 -9.34 -9.54 13.77
N GLY A 140 -10.59 -9.44 13.34
CA GLY A 140 -11.26 -8.20 12.97
C GLY A 140 -10.89 -7.73 11.55
N PRO A 141 -11.74 -6.91 10.91
CA PRO A 141 -11.53 -6.41 9.55
C PRO A 141 -10.55 -5.23 9.50
N VAL A 142 -9.98 -4.97 8.31
CA VAL A 142 -9.29 -3.71 8.01
C VAL A 142 -10.32 -2.62 7.74
N LEU A 143 -10.25 -1.52 8.50
CA LEU A 143 -11.19 -0.40 8.45
C LEU A 143 -10.44 0.91 8.18
N ALA A 144 -10.35 1.28 6.91
CA ALA A 144 -9.79 2.54 6.42
C ALA A 144 -10.89 3.44 5.84
N THR A 145 -12.02 3.53 6.54
CA THR A 145 -13.21 4.26 6.09
C THR A 145 -13.11 5.76 6.38
N SER A 146 -13.67 6.57 5.48
CA SER A 146 -13.85 8.01 5.66
C SER A 146 -15.26 8.38 6.17
N ARG A 147 -16.14 7.40 6.37
CA ARG A 147 -17.54 7.61 6.77
C ARG A 147 -17.72 7.68 8.28
N HIS A 148 -17.10 6.75 9.00
CA HIS A 148 -17.14 6.68 10.45
C HIS A 148 -15.72 6.82 10.98
N PRO A 149 -15.20 8.07 11.12
CA PRO A 149 -13.84 8.29 11.58
C PRO A 149 -13.62 7.76 13.00
N THR A 150 -14.69 7.50 13.74
CA THR A 150 -14.66 6.88 15.07
C THR A 150 -14.41 5.39 15.09
N GLN A 151 -14.46 4.72 13.94
CA GLN A 151 -14.41 3.26 13.87
C GLN A 151 -13.27 2.74 13.00
N ARG A 152 -12.38 3.61 12.52
CA ARG A 152 -11.22 3.18 11.72
C ARG A 152 -10.14 2.56 12.61
N ASN A 153 -9.42 1.60 12.05
CA ASN A 153 -8.25 0.97 12.67
C ASN A 153 -6.98 1.07 11.80
N ALA A 154 -7.08 1.78 10.68
CA ALA A 154 -5.97 2.02 9.77
C ALA A 154 -5.82 3.50 9.41
N ILE A 155 -4.57 3.90 9.16
CA ILE A 155 -4.18 5.17 8.58
C ILE A 155 -4.34 5.06 7.05
N GLY A 156 -4.75 6.16 6.40
CA GLY A 156 -5.00 6.20 4.96
C GLY A 156 -6.47 5.94 4.63
N ALA A 157 -6.73 5.48 3.41
CA ALA A 157 -8.07 5.22 2.90
C ALA A 157 -8.09 3.95 2.07
N HIS A 158 -9.23 3.26 2.05
CA HIS A 158 -9.45 2.20 1.07
C HIS A 158 -9.35 2.73 -0.37
N SER A 159 -8.89 1.87 -1.28
CA SER A 159 -8.65 2.18 -2.68
C SER A 159 -7.47 3.15 -2.90
N GLY A 160 -6.58 3.28 -1.92
CA GLY A 160 -5.33 4.07 -1.98
C GLY A 160 -5.48 5.40 -2.74
N GLY A 161 -4.69 5.56 -3.81
CA GLY A 161 -4.70 6.76 -4.66
C GLY A 161 -6.04 7.02 -5.38
N TYR A 162 -6.85 5.99 -5.64
CA TYR A 162 -8.16 6.16 -6.27
C TYR A 162 -9.21 6.83 -5.36
N SER A 163 -8.94 6.92 -4.06
CA SER A 163 -9.79 7.65 -3.11
C SER A 163 -9.98 9.12 -3.53
N ILE A 164 -9.01 9.72 -4.21
CA ILE A 164 -9.09 11.09 -4.76
C ILE A 164 -10.22 11.19 -5.79
N TYR A 165 -10.32 10.23 -6.73
CA TYR A 165 -11.39 10.21 -7.72
C TYR A 165 -12.76 10.03 -7.09
N ARG A 166 -12.85 9.25 -6.00
CA ARG A 166 -14.09 9.13 -5.22
C ARG A 166 -14.48 10.47 -4.58
N GLY A 167 -13.51 11.21 -4.06
CA GLY A 167 -13.71 12.57 -3.55
C GLY A 167 -14.25 13.51 -4.64
N LEU A 168 -13.64 13.51 -5.83
CA LEU A 168 -14.12 14.30 -6.97
C LEU A 168 -15.54 13.90 -7.41
N ALA A 169 -15.84 12.60 -7.43
CA ALA A 169 -17.17 12.10 -7.79
C ALA A 169 -18.25 12.55 -6.79
N ARG A 170 -17.92 12.64 -5.50
CA ARG A 170 -18.82 13.19 -4.45
C ARG A 170 -19.08 14.68 -4.65
N VAL A 171 -18.04 15.47 -4.90
CA VAL A 171 -18.17 16.91 -5.17
C VAL A 171 -19.05 17.16 -6.40
N ASN A 172 -18.88 16.34 -7.44
CA ASN A 172 -19.71 16.40 -8.65
C ASN A 172 -21.11 15.79 -8.48
N ARG A 173 -21.47 15.29 -7.29
CA ARG A 173 -22.75 14.62 -6.98
C ARG A 173 -23.05 13.41 -7.87
N ASN A 174 -22.03 12.80 -8.45
CA ASN A 174 -22.15 11.56 -9.21
C ASN A 174 -22.29 10.34 -8.29
N ILE A 175 -21.90 10.47 -7.03
CA ILE A 175 -22.02 9.45 -5.99
C ILE A 175 -22.56 10.14 -4.73
N GLU A 176 -23.61 9.57 -4.12
CA GLU A 176 -24.16 10.06 -2.84
C GLU A 176 -23.17 9.87 -1.69
N ASP A 177 -23.18 10.76 -0.70
CA ASP A 177 -22.25 10.68 0.45
C ASP A 177 -22.45 9.42 1.30
N SER A 178 -23.68 8.93 1.35
CA SER A 178 -24.08 7.69 2.01
C SER A 178 -23.82 6.44 1.18
N HIS A 179 -23.32 6.57 -0.06
CA HIS A 179 -23.15 5.43 -0.96
C HIS A 179 -22.15 4.40 -0.41
N MET A 180 -22.68 3.20 -0.17
CA MET A 180 -21.93 2.02 0.24
C MET A 180 -21.87 1.00 -0.91
N PRO A 181 -20.67 0.60 -1.35
CA PRO A 181 -20.52 -0.49 -2.30
C PRO A 181 -21.15 -1.77 -1.73
N ARG A 182 -22.04 -2.42 -2.50
CA ARG A 182 -22.69 -3.67 -2.09
C ARG A 182 -21.77 -4.87 -2.30
N LEU A 183 -20.78 -5.02 -1.43
CA LEU A 183 -19.77 -6.07 -1.49
C LEU A 183 -20.19 -7.35 -0.73
N GLY A 184 -21.35 -7.35 -0.08
CA GLY A 184 -21.88 -8.56 0.59
C GLY A 184 -22.11 -9.75 -0.35
N MET A 185 -22.16 -9.53 -1.67
CA MET A 185 -22.30 -10.57 -2.70
C MET A 185 -21.01 -10.81 -3.51
N THR A 186 -19.88 -10.20 -3.12
CA THR A 186 -18.60 -10.46 -3.79
C THR A 186 -17.91 -11.61 -3.10
N THR A 187 -17.88 -12.77 -3.76
CA THR A 187 -17.13 -13.96 -3.33
C THR A 187 -15.95 -14.17 -4.29
N PRO A 188 -14.74 -14.47 -3.80
CA PRO A 188 -13.60 -14.73 -4.67
C PRO A 188 -13.85 -15.96 -5.54
N VAL A 189 -13.38 -15.93 -6.80
CA VAL A 189 -13.59 -17.06 -7.74
C VAL A 189 -12.75 -18.30 -7.40
N ALA A 190 -11.81 -18.18 -6.48
CA ALA A 190 -10.95 -19.26 -6.02
C ALA A 190 -10.71 -19.12 -4.52
N ARG A 191 -10.69 -20.25 -3.80
CA ARG A 191 -10.34 -20.29 -2.39
C ARG A 191 -8.83 -20.35 -2.25
N ILE A 192 -8.28 -19.40 -1.51
CA ILE A 192 -6.84 -19.34 -1.22
C ILE A 192 -6.69 -19.29 0.29
N GLY A 193 -5.99 -20.29 0.85
CA GLY A 193 -5.74 -20.41 2.28
C GLY A 193 -6.99 -20.72 3.12
N PRO A 194 -6.91 -20.54 4.45
CA PRO A 194 -5.75 -20.02 5.19
C PRO A 194 -4.56 -20.97 5.21
N PHE A 195 -3.36 -20.43 5.14
CA PHE A 195 -2.10 -21.20 5.24
C PHE A 195 -1.46 -21.04 6.62
N PRO A 196 -0.64 -22.01 7.09
CA PRO A 196 0.00 -21.95 8.41
C PRO A 196 0.80 -20.65 8.64
N GLY A 197 1.44 -20.11 7.59
CA GLY A 197 2.22 -18.89 7.68
C GLY A 197 1.42 -17.62 7.96
N TRP A 198 0.09 -17.62 7.78
CA TRP A 198 -0.77 -16.46 8.05
C TRP A 198 -0.96 -16.20 9.55
N LYS A 199 -0.71 -17.23 10.38
CA LYS A 199 -0.84 -17.17 11.84
C LYS A 199 0.36 -16.50 12.51
N ASP A 200 1.44 -16.28 11.77
CA ASP A 200 2.64 -15.61 12.27
C ASP A 200 2.56 -14.11 11.94
N PRO A 201 2.41 -13.24 12.96
CA PRO A 201 2.25 -11.80 12.75
C PRO A 201 3.48 -11.15 12.07
N ASN A 202 4.63 -11.81 12.05
CA ASN A 202 5.87 -11.27 11.47
C ASN A 202 6.11 -11.73 10.03
N ARG A 203 5.36 -12.73 9.54
CA ARG A 203 5.54 -13.30 8.19
C ARG A 203 4.88 -12.47 7.10
N ILE A 204 3.68 -11.98 7.33
CA ILE A 204 2.95 -11.14 6.37
C ILE A 204 2.69 -9.80 7.06
N VAL A 205 3.34 -8.74 6.59
CA VAL A 205 3.26 -7.40 7.24
C VAL A 205 3.00 -6.26 6.25
N SER A 206 2.89 -6.57 4.94
CA SER A 206 2.69 -5.60 3.86
C SER A 206 1.44 -5.87 3.01
N MET A 207 0.68 -6.91 3.34
CA MET A 207 -0.60 -7.26 2.70
C MET A 207 -1.55 -7.83 3.75
N ASP A 208 -2.85 -7.74 3.48
CA ASP A 208 -3.89 -8.34 4.31
C ASP A 208 -4.25 -9.75 3.79
N PRO A 209 -3.85 -10.84 4.47
CA PRO A 209 -4.10 -12.20 3.99
C PRO A 209 -5.58 -12.61 3.98
N TYR A 210 -6.48 -11.90 4.68
CA TYR A 210 -7.93 -12.16 4.63
C TYR A 210 -8.68 -11.16 3.75
N GLY A 211 -7.95 -10.33 3.00
CA GLY A 211 -8.51 -9.27 2.17
C GLY A 211 -9.49 -9.72 1.09
N HIS A 212 -9.46 -11.01 0.72
CA HIS A 212 -10.34 -11.62 -0.29
C HIS A 212 -11.59 -12.28 0.27
N VAL A 213 -11.66 -12.55 1.58
CA VAL A 213 -12.76 -13.32 2.21
C VAL A 213 -13.75 -12.45 2.95
N ILE A 214 -14.02 -11.23 2.46
CA ILE A 214 -14.83 -10.23 3.19
C ILE A 214 -16.25 -10.72 3.50
N SER A 215 -16.96 -11.26 2.50
CA SER A 215 -18.35 -11.71 2.63
C SER A 215 -18.52 -13.00 3.45
N GLU A 216 -17.45 -13.80 3.58
CA GLU A 216 -17.45 -15.03 4.37
C GLU A 216 -16.93 -14.79 5.80
N GLY A 217 -15.85 -14.02 5.96
CA GLY A 217 -15.16 -13.81 7.23
C GLY A 217 -15.64 -12.60 8.05
N PHE A 218 -16.33 -11.63 7.44
CA PHE A 218 -16.76 -10.40 8.11
C PHE A 218 -18.25 -10.06 7.89
N ARG A 219 -19.08 -11.05 7.54
CA ARG A 219 -20.52 -10.85 7.33
C ARG A 219 -21.23 -10.18 8.52
N PRO A 220 -21.02 -10.60 9.78
CA PRO A 220 -21.70 -9.96 10.92
C PRO A 220 -21.36 -8.47 11.05
N TRP A 221 -20.14 -8.08 10.68
CA TRP A 221 -19.73 -6.68 10.66
C TRP A 221 -20.41 -5.89 9.54
N LEU A 222 -20.52 -6.47 8.34
CA LEU A 222 -21.25 -5.85 7.22
C LEU A 222 -22.73 -5.64 7.57
N GLU A 223 -23.36 -6.62 8.24
CA GLU A 223 -24.76 -6.55 8.66
C GLU A 223 -25.00 -5.47 9.73
N LYS A 224 -24.02 -5.21 10.60
CA LYS A 224 -24.03 -4.07 11.52
C LYS A 224 -23.78 -2.71 10.85
N GLY A 225 -23.40 -2.69 9.56
CA GLY A 225 -23.24 -1.46 8.79
C GLY A 225 -21.80 -0.93 8.68
N PHE A 226 -20.79 -1.73 9.04
CA PHE A 226 -19.39 -1.35 8.86
C PHE A 226 -18.99 -1.28 7.37
N ASP A 227 -18.28 -0.22 6.98
CA ASP A 227 -17.73 -0.02 5.62
C ASP A 227 -16.44 -0.84 5.43
N ILE A 228 -16.61 -2.15 5.26
CA ILE A 228 -15.51 -3.09 5.01
C ILE A 228 -15.38 -3.31 3.51
N ARG A 229 -14.13 -3.24 3.02
CA ARG A 229 -13.80 -3.41 1.60
C ARG A 229 -12.69 -4.44 1.41
N PRO A 230 -12.73 -5.23 0.32
CA PRO A 230 -11.68 -6.17 0.02
C PRO A 230 -10.42 -5.40 -0.34
N THR A 231 -9.32 -5.84 0.24
CA THR A 231 -7.96 -5.42 -0.11
C THR A 231 -7.33 -6.42 -1.08
N ILE A 232 -8.01 -7.55 -1.37
CA ILE A 232 -7.62 -8.51 -2.40
C ILE A 232 -8.84 -8.88 -3.24
N ALA A 233 -8.78 -8.63 -4.54
CA ALA A 233 -9.81 -9.04 -5.50
C ALA A 233 -9.33 -10.24 -6.32
N VAL A 234 -10.00 -11.39 -6.16
CA VAL A 234 -9.69 -12.63 -6.89
C VAL A 234 -10.74 -12.87 -7.98
N THR A 235 -10.33 -12.83 -9.24
CA THR A 235 -11.20 -12.94 -10.42
C THR A 235 -10.64 -13.92 -11.46
N LYS A 236 -11.46 -14.30 -12.45
CA LYS A 236 -10.97 -14.98 -13.65
C LYS A 236 -10.62 -13.91 -14.70
N ALA A 237 -9.51 -14.10 -15.40
CA ALA A 237 -9.06 -13.19 -16.43
C ALA A 237 -8.55 -13.96 -17.66
N HIS A 238 -8.65 -13.32 -18.82
CA HIS A 238 -8.00 -13.76 -20.05
C HIS A 238 -6.80 -12.85 -20.27
N ILE A 239 -5.63 -13.44 -20.50
CA ILE A 239 -4.42 -12.70 -20.85
C ILE A 239 -4.00 -13.12 -22.25
N GLU A 240 -3.71 -12.15 -23.09
CA GLU A 240 -3.06 -12.37 -24.36
C GLU A 240 -1.58 -12.01 -24.24
N LEU A 241 -0.72 -13.02 -24.36
CA LEU A 241 0.73 -12.83 -24.40
C LEU A 241 1.20 -13.11 -25.84
N PRO A 242 1.77 -12.12 -26.55
CA PRO A 242 2.31 -12.33 -27.90
C PRO A 242 3.27 -13.52 -27.97
N GLU A 243 4.08 -13.73 -26.93
CA GLU A 243 5.03 -14.84 -26.80
C GLU A 243 4.33 -16.21 -26.80
N CYS A 244 3.14 -16.32 -26.22
CA CYS A 244 2.34 -17.55 -26.26
C CYS A 244 1.88 -17.86 -27.68
N ARG A 245 1.44 -16.84 -28.43
CA ARG A 245 1.04 -17.00 -29.84
C ARG A 245 2.22 -17.42 -30.71
N GLU A 246 3.37 -16.79 -30.53
CA GLU A 246 4.60 -17.14 -31.24
C GLU A 246 5.09 -18.54 -30.89
N ALA A 247 5.01 -18.93 -29.61
CA ALA A 247 5.39 -20.25 -29.16
C ALA A 247 4.47 -21.35 -29.69
N LEU A 248 3.15 -21.11 -29.78
CA LEU A 248 2.20 -22.00 -30.45
C LEU A 248 2.54 -22.17 -31.94
N LYS A 249 2.77 -21.06 -32.66
CA LYS A 249 3.18 -21.10 -34.08
C LYS A 249 4.47 -21.88 -34.30
N ALA A 250 5.43 -21.73 -33.39
CA ALA A 250 6.71 -22.44 -33.43
C ALA A 250 6.65 -23.89 -32.92
N GLY A 251 5.49 -24.37 -32.46
CA GLY A 251 5.33 -25.71 -31.87
C GLY A 251 6.03 -25.91 -30.52
N ARG A 252 6.44 -24.82 -29.84
CA ARG A 252 7.06 -24.86 -28.51
C ARG A 252 6.04 -25.02 -27.39
N LEU A 253 4.80 -24.58 -27.62
CA LEU A 253 3.66 -24.79 -26.74
C LEU A 253 2.58 -25.58 -27.47
N THR A 254 1.78 -26.32 -26.71
CA THR A 254 0.57 -26.99 -27.20
C THR A 254 -0.62 -26.45 -26.41
N ALA A 255 -1.66 -26.02 -27.13
CA ALA A 255 -2.89 -25.57 -26.50
C ALA A 255 -3.64 -26.76 -25.88
N ASP A 256 -4.01 -26.63 -24.61
CA ASP A 256 -4.79 -27.64 -23.88
C ASP A 256 -6.29 -27.29 -23.84
N GLY A 257 -6.67 -26.08 -24.26
CA GLY A 257 -8.04 -25.56 -24.24
C GLY A 257 -8.55 -25.20 -22.84
N ALA A 258 -7.79 -25.48 -21.78
CA ALA A 258 -8.15 -25.24 -20.39
C ALA A 258 -7.37 -24.08 -19.77
N VAL A 259 -6.06 -24.04 -20.02
CA VAL A 259 -5.14 -22.98 -19.58
C VAL A 259 -4.71 -22.12 -20.77
N LEU A 260 -4.42 -22.73 -21.92
CA LEU A 260 -3.99 -22.06 -23.14
C LEU A 260 -4.94 -22.44 -24.30
N THR A 261 -5.57 -21.43 -24.91
CA THR A 261 -6.43 -21.60 -26.07
C THR A 261 -5.62 -21.73 -27.35
N GLY A 262 -6.24 -22.27 -28.42
CA GLY A 262 -5.60 -22.47 -29.72
C GLY A 262 -5.19 -21.16 -30.42
N ASP A 263 -5.82 -20.04 -30.08
CA ASP A 263 -5.47 -18.70 -30.57
C ASP A 263 -4.42 -17.98 -29.70
N GLY A 264 -3.95 -18.61 -28.62
CA GLY A 264 -2.86 -18.13 -27.78
C GLY A 264 -3.26 -17.23 -26.61
N GLN A 265 -4.56 -17.18 -26.27
CA GLN A 265 -5.02 -16.58 -25.02
C GLN A 265 -4.84 -17.56 -23.87
N SER A 266 -4.52 -17.03 -22.68
CA SER A 266 -4.41 -17.80 -21.46
C SER A 266 -5.56 -17.52 -20.51
N PHE A 267 -6.18 -18.57 -19.99
CA PHE A 267 -7.12 -18.49 -18.88
C PHE A 267 -6.37 -18.53 -17.56
N VAL A 268 -6.54 -17.50 -16.73
CA VAL A 268 -5.87 -17.40 -15.43
C VAL A 268 -6.83 -17.03 -14.32
N THR A 269 -6.43 -17.37 -13.10
CA THR A 269 -6.96 -16.70 -11.91
C THR A 269 -6.10 -15.49 -11.62
N LYS A 270 -6.71 -14.31 -11.52
CA LYS A 270 -6.04 -13.04 -11.20
C LYS A 270 -6.34 -12.66 -9.75
N ALA A 271 -5.32 -12.27 -9.00
CA ALA A 271 -5.48 -11.60 -7.72
C ALA A 271 -4.88 -10.19 -7.80
N ALA A 272 -5.69 -9.15 -7.63
CA ALA A 272 -5.23 -7.78 -7.45
C ALA A 272 -5.20 -7.47 -5.95
N ILE A 273 -4.07 -7.00 -5.43
CA ILE A 273 -3.80 -6.89 -4.00
C ILE A 273 -3.38 -5.45 -3.68
N GLU A 274 -4.16 -4.79 -2.83
CA GLU A 274 -3.88 -3.48 -2.24
C GLU A 274 -2.90 -3.63 -1.07
N PRO A 275 -1.91 -2.73 -0.92
CA PRO A 275 -0.97 -2.79 0.20
C PRO A 275 -1.67 -2.48 1.53
N VAL A 276 -1.48 -3.36 2.51
CA VAL A 276 -1.91 -3.15 3.89
C VAL A 276 -0.74 -3.40 4.81
N TRP A 277 -0.17 -2.32 5.33
CA TRP A 277 1.04 -2.38 6.13
C TRP A 277 0.73 -2.49 7.61
N TYR A 278 1.28 -3.51 8.25
CA TYR A 278 1.38 -3.61 9.69
C TYR A 278 2.67 -2.93 10.14
N LEU A 279 2.55 -1.69 10.62
CA LEU A 279 3.68 -0.79 10.88
C LEU A 279 4.73 -1.37 11.84
N PRO A 280 4.38 -2.08 12.94
CA PRO A 280 5.36 -2.74 13.79
C PRO A 280 6.22 -3.77 13.02
N GLY A 281 5.57 -4.56 12.16
CA GLY A 281 6.25 -5.57 11.35
C GLY A 281 7.13 -4.98 10.24
N ILE A 282 6.70 -3.87 9.63
CA ILE A 282 7.52 -3.12 8.65
C ILE A 282 8.76 -2.55 9.35
N ALA A 283 8.60 -1.88 10.49
CA ALA A 283 9.70 -1.31 11.25
C ALA A 283 10.75 -2.36 11.64
N GLN A 284 10.29 -3.54 12.07
CA GLN A 284 11.16 -4.68 12.36
C GLN A 284 11.98 -5.14 11.14
N ARG A 285 11.39 -5.16 9.93
CA ARG A 285 12.10 -5.55 8.69
C ARG A 285 13.18 -4.55 8.30
N PHE A 286 12.90 -3.26 8.49
CA PHE A 286 13.88 -2.20 8.28
C PHE A 286 14.87 -2.05 9.43
N LYS A 287 14.70 -2.78 10.54
CA LYS A 287 15.54 -2.71 11.75
C LYS A 287 15.58 -1.30 12.36
N VAL A 288 14.45 -0.61 12.33
CA VAL A 288 14.26 0.74 12.90
C VAL A 288 13.12 0.71 13.93
N SER A 289 12.99 1.79 14.71
CA SER A 289 11.83 1.94 15.60
C SER A 289 10.56 2.27 14.82
N GLU A 290 9.39 1.89 15.35
CA GLU A 290 8.09 2.23 14.74
C GLU A 290 7.92 3.76 14.62
N THR A 291 8.38 4.52 15.62
CA THR A 291 8.36 5.98 15.63
C THR A 291 9.22 6.58 14.52
N GLU A 292 10.44 6.09 14.34
CA GLU A 292 11.35 6.55 13.29
C GLU A 292 10.79 6.28 11.89
N LEU A 293 10.28 5.07 11.66
CA LEU A 293 9.60 4.71 10.41
C LEU A 293 8.46 5.69 10.10
N ARG A 294 7.57 5.92 11.06
CA ARG A 294 6.41 6.82 10.91
C ARG A 294 6.83 8.26 10.66
N GLN A 295 7.82 8.77 11.39
CA GLN A 295 8.35 10.13 11.21
C GLN A 295 8.97 10.31 9.82
N SER A 296 9.72 9.32 9.34
CA SER A 296 10.29 9.35 8.00
C SER A 296 9.19 9.38 6.94
N ILE A 297 8.20 8.49 7.00
CA ILE A 297 7.08 8.46 6.04
C ILE A 297 6.29 9.78 6.09
N PHE A 298 5.97 10.30 7.28
CA PHE A 298 5.26 11.56 7.44
C PHE A 298 6.01 12.73 6.78
N LYS A 299 7.33 12.80 6.96
CA LYS A 299 8.17 13.82 6.37
C LYS A 299 8.23 13.71 4.84
N GLU A 300 8.49 12.50 4.31
CA GLU A 300 8.64 12.29 2.87
C GLU A 300 7.31 12.43 2.11
N THR A 301 6.18 12.13 2.76
CA THR A 301 4.84 12.39 2.19
C THR A 301 4.42 13.86 2.32
N ASN A 302 5.33 14.76 2.67
CA ASN A 302 5.06 16.18 2.88
C ASN A 302 3.87 16.41 3.83
N SER A 303 3.87 15.69 4.96
CA SER A 303 2.85 15.78 6.01
C SER A 303 1.44 15.28 5.64
N MET A 304 1.31 14.43 4.61
CA MET A 304 0.01 13.94 4.11
C MET A 304 -0.82 13.20 5.16
N TYR A 305 -0.17 12.48 6.09
CA TYR A 305 -0.83 11.62 7.08
C TYR A 305 -0.42 11.97 8.52
N PRO A 306 -0.98 13.02 9.14
CA PRO A 306 -0.63 13.42 10.51
C PRO A 306 -0.81 12.31 11.56
N GLU A 307 -1.72 11.35 11.32
CA GLU A 307 -1.94 10.18 12.16
C GLU A 307 -0.72 9.28 12.31
N LEU A 308 0.24 9.34 11.38
CA LEU A 308 1.51 8.64 11.53
C LEU A 308 2.23 9.09 12.81
N LEU A 309 2.08 10.36 13.21
CA LEU A 309 2.67 10.92 14.43
C LEU A 309 1.70 10.93 15.61
N THR A 310 0.44 11.28 15.36
CA THR A 310 -0.53 11.57 16.43
C THR A 310 -1.34 10.36 16.88
N ARG A 311 -1.34 9.26 16.10
CA ARG A 311 -2.14 8.04 16.36
C ARG A 311 -1.26 6.78 16.36
N MET A 312 -0.43 6.65 17.39
CA MET A 312 0.41 5.47 17.61
C MET A 312 -0.39 4.19 17.94
N ASP A 313 -1.65 4.35 18.31
CA ASP A 313 -2.66 3.31 18.52
C ASP A 313 -3.14 2.67 17.20
N LEU A 314 -3.10 3.40 16.08
CA LEU A 314 -3.41 2.85 14.75
C LEU A 314 -2.21 2.09 14.19
N LYS A 315 -2.23 0.75 14.24
CA LYS A 315 -1.10 -0.10 13.80
C LYS A 315 -1.08 -0.43 12.31
N LEU A 316 -2.15 -0.11 11.59
CA LEU A 316 -2.25 -0.33 10.15
C LEU A 316 -2.07 0.97 9.36
N PHE A 317 -1.48 0.83 8.18
CA PHE A 317 -1.37 1.90 7.18
C PHE A 317 -1.69 1.33 5.81
N LEU A 318 -2.60 1.99 5.07
CA LEU A 318 -2.86 1.74 3.66
C LEU A 318 -2.14 2.84 2.86
N PRO A 319 -0.85 2.64 2.50
CA PRO A 319 -0.12 3.62 1.73
C PRO A 319 -0.75 3.78 0.34
N PRO A 320 -0.81 5.01 -0.22
CA PRO A 320 -1.35 5.27 -1.55
C PRO A 320 -0.32 4.93 -2.64
N ILE A 321 0.22 3.73 -2.60
CA ILE A 321 1.22 3.22 -3.55
C ILE A 321 0.59 2.13 -4.44
N GLY A 322 1.26 1.82 -5.54
CA GLY A 322 0.87 0.73 -6.43
C GLY A 322 0.70 -0.60 -5.70
N GLY A 323 -0.34 -1.34 -6.06
CA GLY A 323 -0.57 -2.68 -5.53
C GLY A 323 0.31 -3.73 -6.20
N MET A 324 -0.06 -4.98 -6.01
CA MET A 324 0.52 -6.11 -6.75
C MET A 324 -0.57 -6.88 -7.48
N THR A 325 -0.20 -7.45 -8.62
CA THR A 325 -1.10 -8.32 -9.38
C THR A 325 -0.45 -9.68 -9.56
N VAL A 326 -1.15 -10.73 -9.17
CA VAL A 326 -0.73 -12.11 -9.36
C VAL A 326 -1.63 -12.75 -10.42
N TYR A 327 -1.00 -13.38 -11.40
CA TYR A 327 -1.67 -14.21 -12.40
C TYR A 327 -1.29 -15.67 -12.17
N ILE A 328 -2.28 -16.53 -11.98
CA ILE A 328 -2.13 -17.95 -11.64
C ILE A 328 -2.66 -18.76 -12.82
N TRP A 329 -1.76 -19.46 -13.52
CA TRP A 329 -2.10 -20.44 -14.53
C TRP A 329 -2.38 -21.79 -13.83
N GLY A 330 -3.50 -22.42 -14.19
CA GLY A 330 -3.94 -23.66 -13.55
C GLY A 330 -4.79 -23.45 -12.29
N ASP A 331 -4.75 -24.43 -11.40
CA ASP A 331 -5.60 -24.52 -10.21
C ASP A 331 -4.94 -23.86 -8.98
N PRO A 332 -5.48 -22.75 -8.44
CA PRO A 332 -4.94 -22.08 -7.26
C PRO A 332 -4.97 -22.95 -5.99
N GLU A 333 -5.83 -23.96 -5.90
CA GLU A 333 -5.91 -24.82 -4.71
C GLU A 333 -4.69 -25.75 -4.57
N LYS A 334 -3.88 -25.89 -5.62
CA LYS A 334 -2.64 -26.67 -5.62
C LYS A 334 -1.41 -25.91 -5.14
N ILE A 335 -1.52 -24.60 -4.88
CA ILE A 335 -0.41 -23.78 -4.35
C ILE A 335 0.28 -24.39 -3.11
N PRO A 336 -0.42 -24.99 -2.12
CA PRO A 336 0.24 -25.60 -0.97
C PRO A 336 0.79 -27.02 -1.23
N ASP A 337 0.51 -27.64 -2.38
CA ASP A 337 0.89 -29.02 -2.68
C ASP A 337 2.33 -29.09 -3.21
N GLU A 338 3.27 -29.52 -2.37
CA GLU A 338 4.69 -29.66 -2.73
C GLU A 338 4.96 -30.75 -3.79
N SER A 339 3.97 -31.60 -4.11
CA SER A 339 4.09 -32.57 -5.21
C SER A 339 3.89 -31.96 -6.60
N VAL A 340 3.37 -30.72 -6.67
CA VAL A 340 3.13 -29.99 -7.91
C VAL A 340 4.25 -28.97 -8.14
N GLU A 341 4.84 -28.99 -9.32
CA GLU A 341 5.83 -27.98 -9.70
C GLU A 341 5.12 -26.64 -9.96
N LEU A 342 5.51 -25.60 -9.21
CA LEU A 342 4.96 -24.26 -9.32
C LEU A 342 5.99 -23.32 -9.92
N THR A 343 5.60 -22.58 -10.95
CA THR A 343 6.37 -21.44 -11.46
C THR A 343 5.73 -20.15 -10.98
N CYS A 344 6.50 -19.30 -10.29
CA CYS A 344 6.05 -17.99 -9.83
C CYS A 344 6.85 -16.88 -10.50
N ARG A 345 6.15 -15.89 -11.04
CA ARG A 345 6.71 -14.61 -11.43
C ARG A 345 5.97 -13.53 -10.66
N VAL A 346 6.68 -12.84 -9.78
CA VAL A 346 6.14 -11.67 -9.07
C VAL A 346 6.21 -10.47 -10.01
N HIS A 347 5.13 -9.69 -10.06
CA HIS A 347 5.05 -8.47 -10.85
C HIS A 347 4.25 -7.41 -10.08
N ASP A 348 4.77 -6.20 -10.03
CA ASP A 348 4.10 -5.06 -9.39
C ASP A 348 2.98 -4.52 -10.27
N GLU A 349 1.99 -3.85 -9.70
CA GLU A 349 0.93 -3.22 -10.47
C GLU A 349 1.49 -2.08 -11.35
N CYS A 350 1.19 -2.11 -12.64
CA CYS A 350 1.74 -1.15 -13.59
C CYS A 350 0.99 0.19 -13.58
N ASN A 351 1.41 1.09 -12.69
CA ASN A 351 0.79 2.40 -12.50
C ASN A 351 1.73 3.61 -12.62
N GLY A 352 3.02 3.44 -12.92
CA GLY A 352 3.95 4.57 -12.92
C GLY A 352 5.21 4.42 -13.78
N SER A 353 6.05 5.46 -13.70
CA SER A 353 7.25 5.67 -14.51
C SER A 353 8.45 5.94 -13.61
N ASP A 354 9.52 5.21 -13.89
CA ASP A 354 10.87 5.39 -13.34
C ASP A 354 11.39 6.83 -13.40
N VAL A 355 11.05 7.58 -14.46
CA VAL A 355 11.43 8.98 -14.71
C VAL A 355 10.98 9.92 -13.59
N PHE A 356 9.81 9.68 -13.01
CA PHE A 356 9.23 10.55 -11.99
C PHE A 356 9.28 9.93 -10.60
N GLY A 357 9.93 8.77 -10.44
CA GLY A 357 9.91 8.02 -9.20
C GLY A 357 8.50 7.63 -8.76
N SER A 358 7.54 7.54 -9.70
CA SER A 358 6.19 7.04 -9.43
C SER A 358 6.15 5.52 -9.55
N ASP A 359 5.10 4.89 -9.01
CA ASP A 359 4.93 3.43 -8.86
C ASP A 359 5.64 2.61 -9.94
N ILE A 360 6.65 1.84 -9.54
CA ILE A 360 7.58 1.16 -10.44
C ILE A 360 6.84 0.09 -11.25
N CYS A 361 6.71 0.31 -12.56
CA CYS A 361 6.33 -0.72 -13.52
C CYS A 361 7.59 -1.14 -14.29
N THR A 362 8.01 -2.39 -14.13
CA THR A 362 9.03 -3.04 -14.99
C THR A 362 8.38 -4.01 -15.97
N CYS A 363 7.12 -3.78 -16.37
CA CYS A 363 6.66 -4.36 -17.63
C CYS A 363 7.59 -3.81 -18.69
N ARG A 364 8.45 -4.69 -19.21
CA ARG A 364 9.40 -4.52 -20.31
C ARG A 364 9.18 -3.21 -21.11
N PRO A 365 10.17 -2.31 -21.23
CA PRO A 365 10.07 -1.22 -22.21
C PRO A 365 9.82 -1.76 -23.62
#